data_AF-A0A0V0QYA5-F1
#
_entry.id   AF-A0A0V0QYA5-F1
#
_cell.length_a   1.000
_cell.length_b   1.000
_cell.length_c   1.000
_cell.angle_alpha   90.00
_cell.angle_beta   90.00
_cell.angle_gamma   90.00
#
_symmetry.space_group_name_H-M   'P 1'
#
loop_
_entity.id
_entity.type
_entity.pdbx_description
1 polymer ?
#
loop_
_entity_poly.entity_id
_entity_poly.type
_entity_poly.pdbx_seq_one_letter_code
_entity_poly.pdbx_strand_id
1 'polypeptide(L)'
;MSTVQNKGIPQISYEGIINAVRHAIIVNRINLRQLYDQFDDNRGGTIDINEFTNLLNSFCRITPRTCAAIFNTVDENKNGRMDFDEFRRLFDQYYGNYGPENFISQLRDANVAYQNRNDSIFNQFNFDGNDYLDISEFKVLCLAVRPTLTDKEIRQLFNHFDTQKSGAINYTDFKRKIE
;
A
#
# COMPACT_ATOMS: atom_id res chain seq x y z
N MET A 1 -15.70 -47.86 -13.46
CA MET A 1 -14.65 -46.87 -13.14
C MET A 1 -15.24 -45.47 -13.35
N SER A 2 -14.76 -44.48 -12.61
CA SER A 2 -15.20 -43.08 -12.57
C SER A 2 -16.39 -42.85 -11.62
N THR A 3 -16.36 -41.95 -10.63
CA THR A 3 -15.37 -40.95 -10.21
C THR A 3 -15.66 -40.66 -8.74
N VAL A 4 -14.63 -40.61 -7.90
CA VAL A 4 -14.74 -40.22 -6.49
C VAL A 4 -15.23 -38.77 -6.42
N GLN A 5 -16.35 -38.54 -5.73
CA GLN A 5 -16.82 -37.20 -5.39
C GLN A 5 -15.80 -36.55 -4.45
N ASN A 6 -14.99 -35.65 -5.00
CA ASN A 6 -14.10 -34.78 -4.24
C ASN A 6 -14.97 -33.70 -3.60
N LYS A 7 -15.52 -33.98 -2.41
CA LYS A 7 -16.25 -32.99 -1.60
C LYS A 7 -15.26 -31.89 -1.25
N GLY A 8 -15.40 -30.74 -1.92
CA GLY A 8 -14.58 -29.56 -1.71
C GLY A 8 -14.49 -29.21 -0.23
N ILE A 9 -13.26 -29.10 0.26
CA ILE A 9 -12.97 -28.66 1.62
C ILE A 9 -13.65 -27.29 1.79
N PRO A 10 -14.44 -27.07 2.86
CA PRO A 10 -15.13 -25.82 3.06
C PRO A 10 -14.13 -24.67 3.08
N GLN A 11 -14.39 -23.63 2.28
CA GLN A 11 -13.80 -22.31 2.40
C GLN A 11 -14.07 -21.79 3.82
N ILE A 12 -13.26 -22.17 4.81
CA ILE A 12 -12.76 -21.12 5.69
C ILE A 12 -11.89 -20.30 4.74
N SER A 13 -12.54 -19.35 4.08
CA SER A 13 -11.93 -18.59 3.01
C SER A 13 -10.67 -17.97 3.60
N TYR A 14 -9.52 -18.15 2.96
CA TYR A 14 -8.29 -17.50 3.35
C TYR A 14 -8.49 -15.98 3.54
N GLU A 15 -9.50 -15.39 2.89
CA GLU A 15 -10.02 -14.04 3.17
C GLU A 15 -10.34 -13.77 4.65
N GLY A 16 -10.95 -14.71 5.36
CA GLY A 16 -11.26 -14.56 6.79
C GLY A 16 -10.00 -14.44 7.64
N ILE A 17 -8.94 -15.18 7.29
CA ILE A 17 -7.63 -15.11 7.94
C ILE A 17 -6.97 -13.77 7.63
N ILE A 18 -6.93 -13.39 6.36
CA ILE A 18 -6.34 -12.11 5.92
C ILE A 18 -7.08 -10.92 6.54
N ASN A 19 -8.41 -10.96 6.61
CA ASN A 19 -9.21 -9.90 7.23
C ASN A 19 -9.01 -9.82 8.75
N ALA A 20 -8.81 -10.95 9.43
CA ALA A 20 -8.45 -10.94 10.85
C ALA A 20 -7.08 -10.29 11.09
N VAL A 21 -6.08 -10.63 10.26
CA VAL A 21 -4.74 -10.03 10.35
C VAL A 21 -4.78 -8.54 9.99
N ARG A 22 -5.49 -8.15 8.93
CA ARG A 22 -5.77 -6.75 8.58
C ARG A 22 -6.35 -5.98 9.77
N HIS A 23 -7.39 -6.52 10.39
CA HIS A 23 -8.03 -5.91 11.54
C HIS A 23 -7.06 -5.74 12.71
N ALA A 24 -6.23 -6.76 13.00
CA ALA A 24 -5.21 -6.68 14.03
C ALA A 24 -4.16 -5.60 13.73
N ILE A 25 -3.73 -5.46 12.47
CA ILE A 25 -2.79 -4.42 12.03
C ILE A 25 -3.37 -3.02 12.25
N ILE A 26 -4.64 -2.82 11.88
CA ILE A 26 -5.34 -1.54 12.01
C ILE A 26 -5.55 -1.18 13.49
N VAL A 27 -6.12 -2.09 14.28
CA VAL A 27 -6.47 -1.84 15.69
C VAL A 27 -5.23 -1.57 16.53
N ASN A 28 -4.14 -2.29 16.28
CA ASN A 28 -2.88 -2.12 17.02
C ASN A 28 -1.95 -1.08 16.40
N ARG A 29 -2.37 -0.37 15.34
CA ARG A 29 -1.57 0.63 14.60
C ARG A 29 -0.18 0.09 14.21
N ILE A 30 -0.14 -1.16 13.76
CA ILE A 30 1.10 -1.83 13.37
C ILE A 30 1.59 -1.22 12.05
N ASN A 31 2.85 -0.79 12.03
CA ASN A 31 3.48 -0.33 10.81
C ASN A 31 3.86 -1.55 9.94
N LEU A 32 3.31 -1.65 8.73
CA LEU A 32 3.55 -2.79 7.82
C LEU A 32 5.03 -2.97 7.47
N ARG A 33 5.80 -1.89 7.36
CA ARG A 33 7.23 -1.97 7.09
C ARG A 33 7.98 -2.55 8.28
N GLN A 34 7.66 -2.11 9.50
CA GLN A 34 8.24 -2.69 10.71
C GLN A 34 7.85 -4.15 10.89
N LEU A 35 6.60 -4.51 10.58
CA LEU A 35 6.14 -5.90 10.61
C LEU A 35 6.91 -6.73 9.58
N TYR A 36 7.07 -6.23 8.36
CA TYR A 36 7.87 -6.90 7.33
C TYR A 36 9.32 -7.10 7.79
N ASP A 37 9.98 -6.03 8.24
CA ASP A 37 11.37 -6.05 8.68
C ASP A 37 11.58 -6.96 9.92
N GLN A 38 10.54 -7.14 10.75
CA GLN A 38 10.57 -8.05 11.90
C GLN A 38 10.55 -9.52 11.49
N PHE A 39 9.88 -9.86 10.39
CA PHE A 39 9.69 -11.24 9.96
C PHE A 39 10.62 -11.66 8.80
N ASP A 40 11.31 -10.72 8.15
CA ASP A 40 12.51 -10.97 7.33
C ASP A 40 13.71 -11.29 8.25
N ASP A 41 13.60 -12.42 8.96
CA ASP A 41 14.56 -12.87 9.98
C ASP A 41 15.97 -13.03 9.39
N ASN A 42 16.05 -13.48 8.13
CA ASN A 42 17.32 -13.67 7.43
C ASN A 42 17.89 -12.36 6.82
N ARG A 43 17.17 -11.23 6.90
CA ARG A 43 17.51 -9.92 6.31
C ARG A 43 17.84 -10.01 4.82
N GLY A 44 17.20 -10.94 4.12
CA GLY A 44 17.39 -11.18 2.70
C GLY A 44 16.64 -10.18 1.83
N GLY A 45 15.84 -9.31 2.45
CA GLY A 45 15.01 -8.32 1.79
C GLY A 45 13.70 -8.90 1.25
N THR A 46 13.39 -10.17 1.54
CA THR A 46 12.21 -10.91 1.06
C THR A 46 11.75 -11.91 2.11
N ILE A 47 10.44 -12.05 2.30
CA ILE A 47 9.83 -13.03 3.20
C ILE A 47 9.63 -14.36 2.48
N ASP A 48 10.23 -15.43 2.98
CA ASP A 48 9.95 -16.78 2.47
C ASP A 48 8.66 -17.39 3.06
N ILE A 49 8.27 -18.57 2.56
CA ILE A 49 7.04 -19.24 3.03
C ILE A 49 7.07 -19.62 4.52
N ASN A 50 8.24 -19.88 5.10
CA ASN A 50 8.37 -20.23 6.52
C ASN A 50 8.24 -18.97 7.38
N GLU A 51 8.89 -17.88 6.99
CA GLU A 51 8.77 -16.57 7.62
C GLU A 51 7.32 -16.06 7.56
N PHE A 52 6.66 -16.23 6.41
CA PHE A 52 5.24 -15.90 6.25
C PHE A 52 4.32 -16.80 7.11
N THR A 53 4.65 -18.09 7.23
CA THR A 53 3.94 -19.02 8.12
C THR A 53 4.05 -18.57 9.58
N ASN A 54 5.23 -18.15 10.02
CA ASN A 54 5.47 -17.65 11.37
C ASN A 54 4.67 -16.37 11.62
N LEU A 55 4.64 -15.45 10.67
CA LEU A 55 3.85 -14.23 10.74
C LEU A 55 2.36 -14.52 10.90
N LEU A 56 1.76 -15.36 10.05
CA LEU A 56 0.34 -15.64 10.19
C LEU A 56 0.04 -16.36 11.52
N ASN A 57 0.94 -17.22 11.99
CA ASN A 57 0.83 -17.89 13.29
C ASN A 57 0.97 -16.95 14.49
N SER A 58 1.54 -15.74 14.36
CA SER A 58 1.54 -14.75 15.43
C SER A 58 0.17 -14.13 15.67
N PHE A 59 -0.73 -14.20 14.69
CA PHE A 59 -2.10 -13.68 14.79
C PHE A 59 -3.14 -14.79 14.96
N CYS A 60 -2.97 -15.93 14.28
CA CYS A 60 -3.92 -17.04 14.35
C CYS A 60 -3.25 -18.36 13.96
N ARG A 61 -3.69 -19.48 14.55
CA ARG A 61 -3.15 -20.80 14.17
C ARG A 61 -3.61 -21.17 12.75
N ILE A 62 -2.66 -21.35 11.85
CA ILE A 62 -2.92 -21.75 10.46
C ILE A 62 -2.21 -23.06 10.10
N THR A 63 -2.78 -23.80 9.14
CA THR A 63 -2.11 -24.99 8.63
C THR A 63 -1.09 -24.62 7.54
N PRO A 64 -0.01 -25.39 7.33
CA PRO A 64 0.93 -25.16 6.23
C PRO A 64 0.25 -25.11 4.86
N ARG A 65 -0.80 -25.93 4.65
CA ARG A 65 -1.58 -25.95 3.43
C ARG A 65 -2.33 -24.63 3.20
N THR A 66 -2.91 -24.07 4.26
CA THR A 66 -3.60 -22.77 4.19
C THR A 66 -2.61 -21.63 3.96
N CYS A 67 -1.44 -21.69 4.61
CA CYS A 67 -0.37 -20.73 4.39
C CYS A 67 0.08 -20.71 2.92
N ALA A 68 0.40 -21.88 2.36
CA ALA A 68 0.79 -22.02 0.97
C ALA A 68 -0.29 -21.52 0.00
N ALA A 69 -1.57 -21.78 0.31
CA ALA A 69 -2.68 -21.26 -0.49
C ALA A 69 -2.72 -19.73 -0.49
N ILE A 70 -2.51 -19.07 0.65
CA ILE A 70 -2.42 -17.61 0.76
C ILE A 70 -1.18 -17.08 0.03
N PHE A 71 -0.02 -17.68 0.29
CA PHE A 71 1.26 -17.28 -0.29
C PHE A 71 1.19 -17.27 -1.82
N ASN A 72 0.64 -18.36 -2.41
CA ASN A 72 0.47 -18.49 -3.85
C ASN A 72 -0.50 -17.47 -4.48
N THR A 73 -1.34 -16.78 -3.70
CA THR A 73 -2.22 -15.73 -4.23
C THR A 73 -1.51 -14.41 -4.46
N VAL A 74 -0.35 -14.20 -3.83
CA VAL A 74 0.41 -12.95 -3.87
C VAL A 74 1.81 -13.09 -4.45
N ASP A 75 2.39 -14.31 -4.46
CA ASP A 75 3.63 -14.65 -5.16
C ASP A 75 3.39 -14.69 -6.69
N GLU A 76 3.30 -13.51 -7.30
CA GLU A 76 2.98 -13.34 -8.73
C GLU A 76 4.14 -13.82 -9.62
N ASN A 77 5.37 -13.59 -9.16
CA ASN A 77 6.58 -13.95 -9.89
C ASN A 77 6.98 -15.43 -9.69
N LYS A 78 6.31 -16.14 -8.76
CA LYS A 78 6.51 -17.56 -8.43
C LYS A 78 7.94 -17.88 -8.02
N ASN A 79 8.64 -16.91 -7.42
CA ASN A 79 10.00 -17.10 -6.98
C ASN A 79 10.08 -17.76 -5.58
N GLY A 80 8.93 -18.05 -4.96
CA GLY A 80 8.85 -18.67 -3.63
C GLY A 80 9.24 -17.73 -2.49
N ARG A 81 9.30 -16.43 -2.77
CA ARG A 81 9.64 -15.34 -1.86
C ARG A 81 8.61 -14.23 -2.06
N MET A 82 8.36 -13.48 -1.01
CA MET A 82 7.43 -12.38 -0.99
C MET A 82 8.22 -11.10 -0.78
N ASP A 83 8.25 -10.24 -1.78
CA ASP A 83 8.82 -8.91 -1.62
C ASP A 83 7.89 -8.00 -0.79
N PHE A 84 8.38 -6.81 -0.42
CA PHE A 84 7.59 -5.89 0.39
C PHE A 84 6.31 -5.44 -0.33
N ASP A 85 6.30 -5.34 -1.66
CA ASP A 85 5.13 -4.93 -2.43
C ASP A 85 4.06 -6.04 -2.45
N GLU A 86 4.45 -7.30 -2.62
CA GLU A 86 3.60 -8.48 -2.51
C GLU A 86 3.03 -8.63 -1.09
N PHE A 87 3.87 -8.47 -0.07
CA PHE A 87 3.47 -8.51 1.34
C PHE A 87 2.45 -7.43 1.70
N ARG A 88 2.73 -6.21 1.28
CA ARG A 88 1.89 -5.06 1.51
C ARG A 88 0.53 -5.20 0.81
N ARG A 89 0.49 -5.73 -0.41
CA ARG A 89 -0.76 -6.01 -1.16
C ARG A 89 -1.70 -6.95 -0.42
N LEU A 90 -1.14 -7.87 0.35
CA LEU A 90 -1.93 -8.82 1.13
C LEU A 90 -2.63 -8.15 2.32
N PHE A 91 -1.92 -7.31 3.07
CA PHE A 91 -2.34 -6.86 4.41
C PHE A 91 -2.88 -5.46 4.54
N ASP A 92 -2.74 -4.60 3.54
CA ASP A 92 -3.53 -3.38 3.54
C ASP A 92 -4.81 -3.62 2.73
N GLN A 93 -5.93 -3.53 3.45
CA GLN A 93 -7.32 -3.69 2.99
C GLN A 93 -7.62 -2.79 1.78
N TYR A 94 -6.78 -1.78 1.56
CA TYR A 94 -6.84 -0.87 0.46
C TYR A 94 -5.83 -1.17 -0.64
N TYR A 95 -4.93 -2.15 -0.66
CA TYR A 95 -3.97 -2.21 -1.80
C TYR A 95 -4.52 -2.69 -3.16
N GLY A 96 -5.78 -3.14 -3.21
CA GLY A 96 -6.55 -3.18 -4.47
C GLY A 96 -7.21 -1.83 -4.84
N ASN A 97 -7.20 -0.86 -3.93
CA ASN A 97 -7.98 0.38 -3.93
C ASN A 97 -7.22 1.64 -3.43
N TYR A 98 -5.94 1.60 -3.04
CA TYR A 98 -5.13 2.71 -2.54
C TYR A 98 -4.68 3.44 -3.78
N GLY A 99 -5.66 4.11 -4.34
CA GLY A 99 -5.53 4.90 -5.51
C GLY A 99 -5.47 6.37 -5.15
N PRO A 100 -5.62 7.21 -6.17
CA PRO A 100 -5.64 8.65 -6.00
C PRO A 100 -6.58 9.14 -4.91
N GLU A 101 -7.76 8.53 -4.75
CA GLU A 101 -8.76 8.98 -3.77
C GLU A 101 -8.29 8.89 -2.30
N ASN A 102 -7.62 7.80 -1.92
CA ASN A 102 -7.10 7.65 -0.56
C ASN A 102 -6.00 8.67 -0.26
N PHE A 103 -5.12 8.92 -1.23
CA PHE A 103 -4.08 9.92 -1.10
C PHE A 103 -4.67 11.33 -1.07
N ILE A 104 -5.64 11.65 -1.93
CA ILE A 104 -6.33 12.95 -1.98
C ILE A 104 -6.96 13.27 -0.63
N SER A 105 -7.59 12.30 0.03
CA SER A 105 -8.14 12.51 1.38
C SER A 105 -7.05 12.94 2.39
N GLN A 106 -5.90 12.26 2.40
CA GLN A 106 -4.79 12.58 3.32
C GLN A 106 -4.13 13.92 2.96
N LEU A 107 -4.01 14.19 1.66
CA LEU A 107 -3.48 15.44 1.15
C LEU A 107 -4.39 16.62 1.49
N ARG A 108 -5.72 16.44 1.46
CA ARG A 108 -6.70 17.44 1.88
C ARG A 108 -6.51 17.80 3.36
N ASP A 109 -6.42 16.80 4.23
CA ASP A 109 -6.20 17.01 5.66
C ASP A 109 -4.87 17.73 5.92
N ALA A 110 -3.80 17.34 5.22
CA ALA A 110 -2.52 18.01 5.28
C ALA A 110 -2.61 19.47 4.79
N ASN A 111 -3.29 19.73 3.67
CA ASN A 111 -3.47 21.07 3.13
C ASN A 111 -4.26 21.99 4.07
N VAL A 112 -5.28 21.49 4.78
CA VAL A 112 -6.00 22.26 5.81
C VAL A 112 -5.04 22.74 6.92
N ALA A 113 -4.07 21.90 7.32
CA ALA A 113 -3.09 22.29 8.33
C ALA A 113 -2.17 23.44 7.86
N TYR A 114 -1.86 23.52 6.56
CA TYR A 114 -1.12 24.64 5.96
C TYR A 114 -2.00 25.89 5.80
N GLN A 115 -3.26 25.72 5.39
CA GLN A 115 -4.22 26.83 5.23
C GLN A 115 -4.47 27.56 6.55
N ASN A 116 -4.48 26.84 7.67
CA ASN A 116 -4.56 27.45 9.01
C ASN A 116 -3.37 28.38 9.34
N ARG A 117 -2.29 28.34 8.53
CA ARG A 117 -1.12 29.22 8.64
C ARG A 117 -1.06 30.27 7.52
N ASN A 118 -2.18 30.50 6.82
CA ASN A 118 -2.30 31.38 5.65
C ASN A 118 -1.37 30.98 4.48
N ASP A 119 -1.10 29.68 4.31
CA ASP A 119 -0.30 29.14 3.21
C ASP A 119 -1.00 27.93 2.56
N SER A 120 -0.44 27.38 1.49
CA SER A 120 -0.90 26.12 0.88
C SER A 120 0.24 25.12 0.84
N ILE A 121 -0.10 23.84 1.01
CA ILE A 121 0.87 22.76 0.80
C ILE A 121 1.43 22.77 -0.63
N PHE A 122 0.72 23.34 -1.60
CA PHE A 122 1.25 23.51 -2.95
C PHE A 122 2.47 24.45 -2.94
N ASN A 123 2.30 25.66 -2.41
CA ASN A 123 3.35 26.69 -2.39
C ASN A 123 4.57 26.24 -1.58
N GLN A 124 4.35 25.49 -0.50
CA GLN A 124 5.42 24.99 0.34
C GLN A 124 6.35 24.00 -0.38
N PHE A 125 5.85 23.30 -1.40
CA PHE A 125 6.58 22.26 -2.13
C PHE A 125 6.90 22.64 -3.58
N ASN A 126 6.38 23.75 -4.09
CA ASN A 126 6.81 24.42 -5.32
C ASN A 126 8.11 25.19 -5.02
N PHE A 127 9.25 24.51 -5.14
CA PHE A 127 10.54 25.01 -4.65
C PHE A 127 11.16 26.04 -5.58
N ASP A 128 10.91 25.92 -6.87
CA ASP A 128 11.42 26.87 -7.87
C ASP A 128 10.48 28.07 -8.09
N GLY A 129 9.26 28.03 -7.53
CA GLY A 129 8.29 29.11 -7.59
C GLY A 129 7.64 29.28 -8.97
N ASN A 130 7.64 28.24 -9.81
CA ASN A 130 7.16 28.32 -11.20
C ASN A 130 5.62 28.20 -11.36
N ASP A 131 4.89 27.99 -10.26
CA ASP A 131 3.43 27.75 -10.16
C ASP A 131 2.95 26.37 -10.65
N TYR A 132 3.89 25.44 -10.81
CA TYR A 132 3.68 24.05 -11.12
C TYR A 132 4.43 23.17 -10.11
N LEU A 133 3.98 21.93 -9.95
CA LEU A 133 4.77 20.89 -9.29
C LEU A 133 5.27 19.93 -10.37
N ASP A 134 6.58 19.86 -10.53
CA ASP A 134 7.19 18.78 -11.30
C ASP A 134 7.10 17.44 -10.54
N ILE A 135 7.54 16.34 -11.17
CA ILE A 135 7.45 15.03 -10.51
C ILE A 135 8.36 14.88 -9.29
N SER A 136 9.45 15.64 -9.21
CA SER A 136 10.37 15.64 -8.08
C SER A 136 9.75 16.36 -6.89
N GLU A 137 9.17 17.54 -7.12
CA GLU A 137 8.46 18.33 -6.11
C GLU A 137 7.22 17.60 -5.60
N PHE A 138 6.42 17.06 -6.52
CA PHE A 138 5.25 16.25 -6.18
C PHE A 138 5.64 14.99 -5.40
N LYS A 139 6.76 14.34 -5.75
CA LYS A 139 7.29 13.20 -4.98
C LYS A 139 7.62 13.57 -3.55
N VAL A 140 8.25 14.72 -3.32
CA VAL A 140 8.58 15.19 -1.96
C VAL A 140 7.31 15.50 -1.17
N LEU A 141 6.29 16.10 -1.80
CA LEU A 141 4.98 16.31 -1.20
C LEU A 141 4.30 14.99 -0.83
N CYS A 142 4.24 14.02 -1.75
CA CYS A 142 3.73 12.67 -1.47
C CYS A 142 4.48 12.02 -0.30
N LEU A 143 5.81 12.15 -0.31
CA LEU A 143 6.77 11.84 0.74
C LEU A 143 6.32 12.28 2.13
N ALA A 144 6.03 13.57 2.21
CA ALA A 144 5.67 14.26 3.44
C ALA A 144 4.30 13.84 3.97
N VAL A 145 3.32 13.57 3.08
CA VAL A 145 1.97 13.15 3.45
C VAL A 145 1.94 11.66 3.83
N ARG A 146 2.60 10.80 3.06
CA ARG A 146 2.70 9.36 3.31
C ARG A 146 4.10 8.84 2.97
N PRO A 147 4.98 8.67 3.98
CA PRO A 147 6.35 8.21 3.78
C PRO A 147 6.52 6.81 3.18
N THR A 148 5.45 6.01 3.13
CA THR A 148 5.47 4.62 2.66
C THR A 148 5.11 4.46 1.18
N LEU A 149 4.92 5.56 0.44
CA LEU A 149 4.61 5.50 -0.99
C LEU A 149 5.82 5.03 -1.80
N THR A 150 5.55 4.18 -2.79
CA THR A 150 6.55 3.72 -3.77
C THR A 150 6.63 4.68 -4.95
N ASP A 151 7.73 4.63 -5.71
CA ASP A 151 7.89 5.43 -6.93
C ASP A 151 6.81 5.12 -7.99
N LYS A 152 6.36 3.87 -8.07
CA LYS A 152 5.29 3.47 -8.99
C LYS A 152 3.97 4.15 -8.63
N GLU A 153 3.65 4.21 -7.33
CA GLU A 153 2.44 4.87 -6.84
C GLU A 153 2.50 6.37 -7.00
N ILE A 154 3.65 6.98 -6.69
CA ILE A 154 3.84 8.42 -6.89
C ILE A 154 3.64 8.78 -8.37
N ARG A 155 4.12 7.97 -9.31
CA ARG A 155 3.85 8.17 -10.75
C ARG A 155 2.37 8.03 -11.09
N GLN A 156 1.66 7.07 -10.49
CA GLN A 156 0.22 6.90 -10.69
C GLN A 156 -0.57 8.09 -10.13
N LEU A 157 -0.19 8.58 -8.95
CA LEU A 157 -0.76 9.78 -8.34
C LEU A 157 -0.47 11.00 -9.20
N PHE A 158 0.77 11.18 -9.65
CA PHE A 158 1.16 12.30 -10.52
C PHE A 158 0.31 12.34 -11.79
N ASN A 159 0.17 11.19 -12.47
CA ASN A 159 -0.67 11.07 -13.67
C ASN A 159 -2.15 11.35 -13.42
N HIS A 160 -2.62 11.15 -12.19
CA HIS A 160 -4.00 11.45 -11.82
C HIS A 160 -4.24 12.97 -11.62
N PHE A 161 -3.21 13.69 -11.19
CA PHE A 161 -3.24 15.15 -11.02
C PHE A 161 -2.91 15.88 -12.34
N ASP A 162 -1.95 15.40 -13.14
CA ASP A 162 -1.57 15.94 -14.44
C ASP A 162 -2.57 15.54 -15.54
N THR A 163 -3.80 16.04 -15.42
CA THR A 163 -4.91 15.70 -16.33
C THR A 163 -4.65 16.08 -17.78
N GLN A 164 -3.80 17.09 -18.01
CA GLN A 164 -3.44 17.58 -19.35
C GLN A 164 -2.18 16.89 -19.92
N LYS A 165 -1.55 15.99 -19.15
CA LYS A 165 -0.30 15.31 -19.52
C LYS A 165 0.81 16.28 -19.92
N SER A 166 0.88 17.40 -19.22
CA SER A 166 1.85 18.46 -19.46
C SER A 166 3.24 18.12 -18.91
N GLY A 167 3.32 17.10 -18.04
CA GLY A 167 4.54 16.77 -17.29
C GLY A 167 4.70 17.58 -16.01
N ALA A 168 3.71 18.40 -15.64
CA ALA A 168 3.70 19.21 -14.43
C ALA A 168 2.27 19.42 -13.91
N ILE A 169 2.10 19.60 -12.60
CA ILE A 169 0.78 19.81 -11.98
C ILE A 169 0.65 21.30 -11.64
N ASN A 170 -0.20 22.02 -12.37
CA ASN A 170 -0.49 23.42 -12.03
C ASN A 170 -1.37 23.55 -10.78
N TYR A 171 -1.32 24.71 -10.14
CA TYR A 171 -2.10 25.00 -8.93
C TYR A 171 -3.61 24.77 -9.10
N THR A 172 -4.17 25.08 -10.28
CA THR A 172 -5.62 24.96 -10.52
C THR A 172 -6.06 23.50 -10.53
N ASP A 173 -5.32 22.63 -11.20
CA ASP A 173 -5.60 21.19 -11.27
C ASP A 173 -5.36 20.53 -9.90
N PHE A 174 -4.31 20.95 -9.19
CA PHE A 174 -4.07 20.53 -7.81
C PHE A 174 -5.26 20.87 -6.90
N LYS A 175 -5.67 22.14 -6.87
CA LYS A 175 -6.76 22.65 -6.05
C LYS A 175 -8.08 21.94 -6.36
N ARG A 176 -8.43 21.79 -7.64
CA ARG A 176 -9.67 21.10 -8.08
C ARG A 176 -9.77 19.65 -7.59
N LYS A 177 -8.64 18.97 -7.41
CA LYS A 177 -8.61 17.58 -6.95
C LYS A 177 -8.74 17.45 -5.44
N ILE A 178 -8.32 18.45 -4.67
CA ILE A 178 -8.24 18.36 -3.21
C ILE A 178 -9.32 19.16 -2.48
N GLU A 179 -10.12 19.98 -3.17
CA GLU A 179 -11.33 20.64 -2.65
C GLU A 179 -12.59 19.82 -2.98
#